data_AF-A0A924Z024-F1
#
_entry.id   AF-A0A924Z024-F1
#
_cell.length_a   1.000
_cell.length_b   1.000
_cell.length_c   1.000
_cell.angle_alpha   90.00
_cell.angle_beta   90.00
_cell.angle_gamma   90.00
#
_symmetry.space_group_name_H-M   'P 1'
#
loop_
_entity.id
_entity.type
_entity.pdbx_description
1 polymer ?
#
loop_
_entity_poly.entity_id
_entity_poly.type
_entity_poly.pdbx_seq_one_letter_code
_entity_poly.pdbx_strand_id
1 'polypeptide(L)'
;MMEGGVEPPHSKGWLRAFDGPLTRDLLLSPGGFGLGRVPSKDKPDATTTSVCGYCSTGCSLNLHLKEGEAISLSPNTNYPVNLGMACPKGWEALTVLDAPDRATTPLLRDAGGKLRPVNWDTALKTFVARMQGIQS
;
A
#
# COMPACT_ATOMS: atom_id res chain seq x y z
N MET A 1 23.07 21.17 -35.75
CA MET A 1 23.46 20.92 -34.34
C MET A 1 22.49 19.86 -33.83
N MET A 2 22.49 18.61 -34.32
CA MET A 2 23.49 17.55 -34.13
C MET A 2 24.02 17.48 -32.70
N GLU A 3 23.91 16.26 -32.14
CA GLU A 3 24.46 15.71 -30.88
C GLU A 3 23.54 15.80 -29.64
N GLY A 4 23.12 14.72 -28.97
CA GLY A 4 23.40 13.29 -29.14
C GLY A 4 22.25 12.46 -28.58
N GLY A 5 21.58 11.72 -29.45
CA GLY A 5 20.66 10.65 -29.05
C GLY A 5 21.48 9.45 -28.63
N VAL A 6 21.27 8.97 -27.41
CA VAL A 6 21.81 7.69 -26.95
C VAL A 6 21.10 6.59 -27.74
N GLU A 7 21.79 6.03 -28.75
CA GLU A 7 21.34 4.81 -29.42
C GLU A 7 21.29 3.65 -28.41
N PRO A 8 20.18 2.89 -28.34
CA PRO A 8 20.13 1.72 -27.49
C PRO A 8 21.06 0.64 -28.08
N PRO A 9 21.88 -0.05 -27.26
CA PRO A 9 22.75 -1.12 -27.74
C PRO A 9 21.93 -2.37 -28.08
N HIS A 10 21.18 -2.36 -29.18
CA HIS A 10 20.47 -3.53 -29.66
C HIS A 10 21.39 -4.40 -30.52
N SER A 11 22.18 -5.25 -29.89
CA SER A 11 22.72 -6.49 -30.49
C SER A 11 23.20 -7.43 -29.37
N LYS A 12 22.92 -8.74 -29.31
CA LYS A 12 22.36 -9.66 -30.32
C LYS A 12 21.94 -10.97 -29.64
N GLY A 13 20.65 -11.26 -29.76
CA GLY A 13 20.05 -12.59 -29.68
C GLY A 13 18.62 -12.43 -30.15
N TRP A 14 18.28 -12.83 -31.39
CA TRP A 14 16.94 -12.59 -31.96
C TRP A 14 15.79 -13.23 -31.14
N LEU A 15 16.15 -14.19 -30.28
CA LEU A 15 15.25 -14.88 -29.35
C LEU A 15 15.24 -14.28 -27.92
N ARG A 16 16.26 -13.49 -27.53
CA ARG A 16 16.44 -13.08 -26.12
C ARG A 16 17.22 -11.77 -26.00
N ALA A 17 16.59 -10.75 -25.42
CA ALA A 17 17.23 -9.51 -25.00
C ALA A 17 17.74 -9.65 -23.55
N PHE A 18 19.00 -9.30 -23.31
CA PHE A 18 19.62 -9.31 -21.97
C PHE A 18 19.62 -7.92 -21.31
N ASP A 19 19.13 -6.93 -22.04
CA ASP A 19 19.08 -5.54 -21.67
C ASP A 19 17.77 -4.93 -22.22
N GLY A 20 17.12 -4.12 -21.38
CA GLY A 20 15.81 -3.57 -21.67
C GLY A 20 15.17 -2.99 -20.41
N PRO A 21 14.11 -2.17 -20.55
CA PRO A 21 13.42 -1.57 -19.40
C PRO A 21 12.93 -2.63 -18.41
N LEU A 22 12.30 -3.71 -18.91
CA LEU A 22 11.85 -4.82 -18.07
C LEU A 22 13.00 -5.57 -17.39
N THR A 23 14.15 -5.72 -18.06
CA THR A 23 15.33 -6.38 -17.48
C THR A 23 15.95 -5.55 -16.36
N ARG A 24 15.92 -4.22 -16.49
CA ARG A 24 16.35 -3.28 -15.44
C ARG A 24 15.39 -3.29 -14.24
N ASP A 25 14.09 -3.38 -14.47
CA ASP A 25 13.09 -3.44 -13.42
C ASP A 25 13.15 -4.74 -12.60
N LEU A 26 13.63 -5.82 -13.22
CA LEU A 26 13.86 -7.11 -12.57
C LEU A 26 15.23 -7.21 -11.87
N LEU A 27 16.05 -6.16 -11.90
CA LEU A 27 17.33 -6.17 -11.17
C LEU A 27 17.06 -6.26 -9.67
N LEU A 28 17.45 -7.41 -9.11
CA LEU A 28 17.28 -7.69 -7.70
C LEU A 28 18.42 -7.07 -6.89
N SER A 29 18.05 -6.22 -5.94
CA SER A 29 18.96 -5.71 -4.92
C SER A 29 18.77 -6.50 -3.61
N PRO A 30 19.79 -6.60 -2.75
CA PRO A 30 19.58 -7.06 -1.38
C PRO A 30 18.52 -6.19 -0.70
N GLY A 31 17.41 -6.82 -0.33
CA GLY A 31 16.35 -6.21 0.44
C GLY A 31 16.78 -6.01 1.89
N GLY A 32 16.34 -4.91 2.49
CA GLY A 32 16.44 -4.72 3.93
C GLY A 32 15.50 -5.67 4.69
N PHE A 33 15.62 -5.66 6.02
CA PHE A 33 14.60 -6.20 6.92
C PHE A 33 14.22 -7.68 6.72
N GLY A 34 15.15 -8.49 6.22
CA GLY A 34 14.97 -9.94 6.05
C GLY A 34 14.21 -10.36 4.79
N LEU A 35 13.98 -9.45 3.83
CA LEU A 35 13.28 -9.74 2.57
C LEU A 35 14.12 -10.45 1.50
N GLY A 36 15.40 -10.75 1.78
CA GLY A 36 16.27 -11.43 0.83
C GLY A 36 16.62 -10.56 -0.37
N ARG A 37 16.18 -10.92 -1.57
CA ARG A 37 16.43 -10.17 -2.81
C ARG A 37 15.12 -9.64 -3.38
N VAL A 38 15.00 -8.33 -3.52
CA VAL A 38 13.79 -7.65 -4.01
C VAL A 38 14.11 -6.83 -5.26
N PRO A 39 13.14 -6.62 -6.17
CA PRO A 39 13.30 -5.68 -7.26
C PRO A 39 13.78 -4.32 -6.75
N SER A 40 14.74 -3.71 -7.43
CA SER A 40 15.38 -2.48 -6.94
C SER A 40 14.39 -1.33 -6.76
N LYS A 41 13.31 -1.32 -7.56
CA LYS A 41 12.19 -0.38 -7.43
C LYS A 41 11.36 -0.57 -6.16
N ASP A 42 11.28 -1.80 -5.64
CA ASP A 42 10.45 -2.18 -4.49
C ASP A 42 11.30 -2.37 -3.22
N LYS A 43 12.52 -1.85 -3.21
CA LYS A 43 13.40 -1.87 -2.04
C LYS A 43 12.85 -0.91 -0.98
N PRO A 44 12.51 -1.40 0.23
CA PRO A 44 12.08 -0.52 1.32
C PRO A 44 13.24 0.26 1.95
N ASP A 45 12.95 1.44 2.48
CA ASP A 45 13.87 2.29 3.24
C ASP A 45 13.65 2.21 4.76
N ALA A 46 12.46 1.80 5.20
CA ALA A 46 12.11 1.62 6.60
C ALA A 46 11.17 0.43 6.82
N THR A 47 11.03 0.02 8.08
CA THR A 47 10.04 -0.98 8.48
C THR A 47 9.36 -0.56 9.78
N THR A 48 8.10 -0.94 9.93
CA THR A 48 7.34 -0.80 11.18
C THR A 48 6.47 -2.03 11.40
N THR A 49 6.02 -2.26 12.62
CA THR A 49 5.14 -3.39 12.95
C THR A 49 3.70 -2.94 13.11
N SER A 50 2.76 -3.73 12.59
CA SER A 50 1.32 -3.55 12.81
C SER A 50 0.66 -4.87 13.19
N VAL A 51 -0.50 -4.77 13.83
CA VAL A 51 -1.36 -5.94 14.09
C VAL A 51 -2.34 -6.07 12.92
N CYS A 52 -2.47 -7.31 12.42
CA CYS A 52 -3.42 -7.66 11.37
C CYS A 52 -4.86 -7.30 11.79
N GLY A 53 -5.54 -6.47 10.99
CA GLY A 53 -6.88 -5.94 11.29
C GLY A 53 -8.05 -6.86 10.91
N TYR A 54 -7.81 -8.15 10.62
CA TYR A 54 -8.85 -9.06 10.14
C TYR A 54 -9.52 -9.89 11.24
N CYS A 55 -8.91 -11.01 11.66
CA CYS A 55 -9.46 -11.88 12.69
C CYS A 55 -8.88 -11.53 14.07
N SER A 56 -9.54 -12.02 15.13
CA SER A 56 -9.15 -11.76 16.52
C SER A 56 -7.85 -12.43 16.97
N THR A 57 -7.21 -13.23 16.10
CA THR A 57 -5.92 -13.87 16.40
C THR A 57 -4.85 -12.84 16.74
N GLY A 58 -4.84 -11.68 16.06
CA GLY A 58 -3.88 -10.62 16.34
C GLY A 58 -2.46 -10.91 15.83
N CYS A 59 -2.33 -11.44 14.61
CA CYS A 59 -1.03 -11.68 13.98
C CYS A 59 -0.23 -10.38 13.85
N SER A 60 1.08 -10.42 14.12
CA SER A 60 1.98 -9.28 13.88
C SER A 60 2.55 -9.35 12.46
N LEU A 61 2.52 -8.20 11.78
CA LEU A 61 3.01 -7.99 10.43
C LEU A 61 4.09 -6.91 10.45
N ASN A 62 5.20 -7.16 9.78
CA ASN A 62 6.20 -6.15 9.44
C ASN A 62 5.74 -5.46 8.15
N LEU A 63 5.46 -4.17 8.24
CA LEU A 63 5.18 -3.31 7.10
C LEU A 63 6.52 -2.77 6.59
N HIS A 64 6.73 -2.88 5.27
CA HIS A 64 7.92 -2.38 4.59
C HIS A 64 7.55 -1.07 3.91
N LEU A 65 8.21 0.00 4.34
CA LEU A 65 7.91 1.36 3.91
C LEU A 65 8.92 1.82 2.86
N LYS A 66 8.44 2.68 1.97
CA LYS A 66 9.27 3.47 1.07
C LYS A 66 8.67 4.86 0.97
N GLU A 67 9.46 5.89 1.24
CA GLU A 67 9.02 7.29 1.21
C GLU A 67 7.78 7.55 2.11
N GLY A 68 7.65 6.79 3.21
CA GLY A 68 6.54 6.88 4.15
C GLY A 68 5.29 6.08 3.79
N GLU A 69 5.25 5.44 2.61
CA GLU A 69 4.13 4.61 2.17
C GLU A 69 4.44 3.12 2.35
N ALA A 70 3.43 2.34 2.73
CA ALA A 70 3.57 0.89 2.86
C ALA A 70 3.49 0.21 1.50
N ILE A 71 4.64 -0.30 1.02
CA ILE A 71 4.77 -0.91 -0.31
C ILE A 71 4.66 -2.44 -0.28
N SER A 72 4.94 -3.06 0.86
CA SER A 72 4.78 -4.50 1.05
C SER A 72 4.72 -4.85 2.53
N LEU A 73 4.44 -6.12 2.83
CA LEU A 73 4.47 -6.63 4.20
C LEU A 73 5.09 -8.02 4.26
N SER A 74 5.55 -8.41 5.44
CA SER A 74 5.90 -9.78 5.77
C SER A 74 5.41 -10.14 7.18
N PRO A 75 5.13 -11.43 7.47
CA PRO A 75 4.79 -11.83 8.82
C PRO A 75 5.97 -11.65 9.78
N ASN A 76 5.69 -11.22 11.01
CA ASN A 76 6.73 -11.06 12.03
C ASN A 76 7.13 -12.43 12.60
N THR A 77 8.37 -12.86 12.34
CA THR A 77 8.94 -14.13 12.82
C THR A 77 9.19 -14.16 14.33
N ASN A 78 9.34 -13.00 14.96
CA ASN A 78 9.68 -12.87 16.39
C ASN A 78 8.43 -12.73 17.27
N TYR A 79 7.22 -12.72 16.70
CA TYR A 79 5.99 -12.52 17.45
C TYR A 79 5.33 -13.86 17.83
N PRO A 80 4.98 -14.08 19.11
CA PRO A 80 4.60 -15.39 19.62
C PRO A 80 3.29 -15.94 19.06
N VAL A 81 2.41 -15.06 18.57
CA VAL A 81 1.06 -15.45 18.11
C VAL A 81 1.11 -16.15 16.75
N ASN A 82 1.84 -15.58 15.79
CA ASN A 82 1.84 -16.08 14.42
C ASN A 82 3.17 -16.66 13.96
N LEU A 83 4.27 -16.49 14.73
CA LEU A 83 5.56 -17.16 14.49
C LEU A 83 6.04 -17.07 13.04
N GLY A 84 5.87 -15.92 12.39
CA GLY A 84 6.25 -15.72 10.99
C GLY A 84 5.27 -16.26 9.95
N MET A 85 4.03 -16.58 10.34
CA MET A 85 2.96 -17.01 9.43
C MET A 85 1.88 -15.94 9.25
N ALA A 86 1.23 -15.95 8.09
CA ALA A 86 0.00 -15.19 7.86
C ALA A 86 -0.93 -15.99 6.95
N CYS A 87 -2.24 -15.88 7.18
CA CYS A 87 -3.25 -16.38 6.25
C CYS A 87 -3.35 -15.46 5.02
N PRO A 88 -4.08 -15.85 3.94
CA PRO A 88 -4.22 -15.01 2.75
C PRO A 88 -4.68 -13.57 3.03
N LYS A 89 -5.59 -13.38 4.00
CA LYS A 89 -6.04 -12.04 4.41
C LYS A 89 -4.90 -11.19 4.98
N GLY A 90 -4.02 -11.80 5.78
CA GLY A 90 -2.88 -11.09 6.37
C GLY A 90 -1.83 -10.71 5.33
N TRP A 91 -1.62 -11.57 4.32
CA TRP A 91 -0.74 -11.27 3.19
C TRP A 91 -1.25 -10.11 2.33
N GLU A 92 -2.57 -10.01 2.15
CA GLU A 92 -3.23 -8.99 1.33
C GLU A 92 -3.70 -7.77 2.12
N ALA A 93 -3.20 -7.56 3.35
CA ALA A 93 -3.73 -6.54 4.24
C ALA A 93 -3.54 -5.09 3.76
N LEU A 94 -2.60 -4.84 2.83
CA LEU A 94 -2.40 -3.52 2.22
C LEU A 94 -3.30 -3.30 1.01
N THR A 95 -3.67 -4.34 0.28
CA THR A 95 -4.40 -4.27 -1.01
C THR A 95 -5.73 -3.52 -0.89
N VAL A 96 -6.39 -3.57 0.27
CA VAL A 96 -7.66 -2.86 0.52
C VAL A 96 -7.50 -1.34 0.57
N LEU A 97 -6.29 -0.82 0.77
CA LEU A 97 -6.03 0.62 0.83
C LEU A 97 -6.09 1.27 -0.56
N ASP A 98 -5.90 0.48 -1.62
CA ASP A 98 -5.93 0.86 -3.03
C ASP A 98 -7.28 0.58 -3.71
N ALA A 99 -8.29 0.17 -2.94
CA ALA A 99 -9.63 -0.10 -3.47
C ALA A 99 -10.22 1.16 -4.16
N PRO A 100 -10.74 1.06 -5.39
CA PRO A 100 -11.19 2.22 -6.17
C PRO A 100 -12.43 2.91 -5.58
N ASP A 101 -13.20 2.19 -4.76
CA ASP A 101 -14.40 2.66 -4.06
C ASP A 101 -14.13 3.05 -2.60
N ARG A 102 -12.85 3.12 -2.19
CA ARG A 102 -12.47 3.56 -0.85
C ARG A 102 -13.00 4.97 -0.56
N ALA A 103 -13.81 5.08 0.48
CA ALA A 103 -14.34 6.36 0.93
C ALA A 103 -13.23 7.24 1.53
N THR A 104 -12.87 8.32 0.83
CA THR A 104 -11.83 9.27 1.24
C THR A 104 -12.37 10.63 1.69
N THR A 105 -13.67 10.87 1.52
CA THR A 105 -14.33 12.11 1.89
C THR A 105 -15.67 11.85 2.60
N PRO A 106 -16.06 12.66 3.60
CA PRO A 106 -17.38 12.57 4.22
C PRO A 106 -18.50 12.81 3.22
N LEU A 107 -19.59 12.05 3.36
CA LEU A 107 -20.80 12.18 2.56
C LEU A 107 -21.99 12.54 3.45
N LEU A 108 -22.77 13.52 3.03
CA LEU A 108 -23.99 13.95 3.72
C LEU A 108 -25.21 13.75 2.83
N ARG A 109 -26.31 13.31 3.43
CA ARG A 109 -27.58 13.09 2.72
C ARG A 109 -28.34 14.39 2.56
N ASP A 110 -28.65 14.77 1.32
CA ASP A 110 -29.47 15.94 1.01
C ASP A 110 -30.97 15.69 1.27
N ALA A 111 -31.79 16.73 1.11
CA ALA A 111 -33.25 16.64 1.31
C ALA A 111 -33.94 15.66 0.34
N GLY A 112 -33.32 15.37 -0.81
CA GLY A 112 -33.79 14.37 -1.77
C GLY A 112 -33.25 12.96 -1.51
N GLY A 113 -32.54 12.75 -0.39
CA GLY A 113 -32.02 11.44 0.01
C GLY A 113 -30.70 11.04 -0.64
N LYS A 114 -30.08 11.88 -1.47
CA LYS A 114 -28.82 11.57 -2.18
C LYS A 114 -27.60 11.92 -1.33
N LEU A 115 -26.57 11.07 -1.39
CA LEU A 115 -25.28 11.34 -0.74
C LEU A 115 -24.48 12.36 -1.57
N ARG A 116 -23.99 13.41 -0.92
CA ARG A 116 -23.17 14.46 -1.51
C ARG A 116 -21.89 14.64 -0.70
N PRO A 117 -20.73 14.84 -1.34
CA PRO A 117 -19.49 15.10 -0.62
C PRO A 117 -19.56 16.42 0.14
N VAL A 118 -19.02 16.43 1.36
CA VAL A 118 -18.86 17.61 2.21
C VAL A 118 -17.48 17.62 2.85
N ASN A 119 -17.02 18.76 3.33
CA ASN A 119 -15.79 18.82 4.13
C ASN A 119 -16.01 18.26 5.55
N TRP A 120 -14.92 17.95 6.25
CA TRP A 120 -14.95 17.37 7.60
C TRP A 120 -15.63 18.25 8.65
N ASP A 121 -15.44 19.58 8.57
CA ASP A 121 -16.04 20.52 9.51
C ASP A 121 -17.58 20.52 9.42
N THR A 122 -18.13 20.59 8.19
CA THR A 122 -19.56 20.48 7.93
C THR A 122 -20.12 19.13 8.38
N ALA A 123 -19.41 18.03 8.10
CA ALA A 123 -19.83 16.69 8.50
C ALA A 123 -19.95 16.56 10.03
N LEU A 124 -18.91 16.98 10.76
CA LEU A 124 -18.87 16.88 12.21
C LEU A 124 -19.91 17.80 12.88
N LYS A 125 -20.00 19.06 12.44
CA LYS A 125 -21.01 20.01 12.96
C LYS A 125 -22.42 19.48 12.76
N THR A 126 -22.72 18.92 11.59
CA THR A 126 -24.05 18.37 11.31
C THR A 126 -24.35 17.15 12.16
N PHE A 127 -23.39 16.24 12.35
CA PHE A 127 -23.54 15.09 13.23
C PHE A 127 -23.85 15.53 14.67
N VAL A 128 -23.04 16.43 15.24
CA VAL A 128 -23.20 16.92 16.61
C VAL A 128 -24.55 17.60 16.82
N ALA A 129 -24.93 18.53 15.94
CA ALA A 129 -26.20 19.25 16.05
C ALA A 129 -27.41 18.30 16.03
N ARG A 130 -27.39 17.28 15.15
CA ARG A 130 -28.47 16.28 15.06
C ARG A 130 -28.51 15.36 16.28
N MET A 131 -27.35 14.93 16.79
CA MET A 131 -27.28 14.10 17.99
C MET A 131 -27.78 14.85 19.22
N GLN A 132 -27.39 16.12 19.39
CA GLN A 132 -27.85 16.95 20.52
C GLN A 132 -29.36 17.17 20.49
N GLY A 133 -29.95 17.39 19.31
CA GLY A 133 -31.41 17.52 19.19
C GLY A 133 -32.21 16.26 19.51
N ILE A 134 -31.56 15.07 19.58
CA ILE A 134 -32.19 13.82 20.04
C ILE A 134 -32.03 13.64 21.56
N GLN A 135 -30.94 14.18 22.13
CA GLN A 135 -30.64 14.05 23.56
C GLN A 135 -31.47 14.98 24.45
N SER A 136 -31.97 16.10 23.90
CA SER A 136 -32.88 17.04 24.57
C SER A 136 -34.32 16.55 24.56
#